data_AF-A0A1W1C582-F1
#
_entry.id   AF-A0A1W1C582-F1
#
_cell.length_a   1.000
_cell.length_b   1.000
_cell.length_c   1.000
_cell.angle_alpha   90.00
_cell.angle_beta   90.00
_cell.angle_gamma   90.00
#
_symmetry.space_group_name_H-M   'P 1'
#
loop_
_entity.id
_entity.type
_entity.pdbx_description
1 polymer ?
#
loop_
_entity_poly.entity_id
_entity_poly.type
_entity_poly.pdbx_seq_one_letter_code
_entity_poly.pdbx_strand_id
1 'polypeptide(L)'
;MKTKNINKFNDLPQRQKKYAKTKIALLHALLKELEKKSLSEIMIKELAYITEVSEPTFFNYFDSKNDMLVYFIQLWSIDMNALAQSSELKCHSYILTIKDVFKQSSLQIVNHPQIILEIIAFQAQGLTLSSLFFGTSLLILRKSKEDYPLYLEAQLNQLFKGLTC
;
A
#
# COMPACT_ATOMS: atom_id res chain seq x y z
N MET A 1 28.44 12.83 7.95
CA MET A 1 27.58 12.60 6.76
C MET A 1 26.38 13.52 6.85
N LYS A 2 26.13 14.37 5.84
CA LYS A 2 25.01 15.31 5.82
C LYS A 2 23.68 14.55 5.75
N THR A 3 22.83 14.71 6.76
CA THR A 3 21.45 14.25 6.79
C THR A 3 20.68 14.92 5.65
N LYS A 4 20.43 14.16 4.57
CA LYS A 4 19.70 14.62 3.41
C LYS A 4 18.22 14.78 3.81
N ASN A 5 17.75 16.02 3.74
CA ASN A 5 16.44 16.55 4.13
C ASN A 5 15.26 15.60 3.81
N ILE A 6 14.48 15.25 4.85
CA ILE A 6 13.36 14.30 4.80
C ILE A 6 12.03 15.00 4.39
N ASN A 7 12.01 16.32 4.21
CA ASN A 7 10.76 17.07 3.96
C ASN A 7 10.31 17.17 2.49
N LYS A 8 10.69 16.20 1.65
CA LYS A 8 10.35 16.19 0.21
C LYS A 8 8.85 16.24 -0.08
N PHE A 9 8.01 15.78 0.85
CA PHE A 9 6.55 15.83 0.74
C PHE A 9 6.00 17.27 0.82
N ASN A 10 6.50 18.06 1.77
CA ASN A 10 6.04 19.43 1.97
C ASN A 10 6.38 20.33 0.77
N ASP A 11 7.41 19.97 0.02
CA ASP A 11 7.86 20.66 -1.18
C ASP A 11 7.06 20.28 -2.44
N LEU A 12 6.16 19.29 -2.37
CA LEU A 12 5.35 18.89 -3.53
C LEU A 12 4.28 19.94 -3.88
N PRO A 13 4.01 20.17 -5.18
CA PRO A 13 2.87 20.96 -5.63
C PRO A 13 1.55 20.47 -5.02
N GLN A 14 0.67 21.41 -4.65
CA GLN A 14 -0.66 21.10 -4.06
C GLN A 14 -1.47 20.09 -4.87
N ARG A 15 -1.37 20.16 -6.20
CA ARG A 15 -2.03 19.21 -7.11
C ARG A 15 -1.52 17.78 -6.91
N GLN A 16 -0.22 17.57 -6.75
CA GLN A 16 0.37 16.24 -6.52
C GLN A 16 -0.02 15.69 -5.15
N LYS A 17 -0.01 16.55 -4.11
CA LYS A 17 -0.49 16.17 -2.78
C LYS A 17 -1.96 15.73 -2.82
N LYS A 18 -2.82 16.48 -3.52
CA LYS A 18 -4.24 16.15 -3.65
C LYS A 18 -4.44 14.84 -4.41
N TYR A 19 -3.67 14.62 -5.48
CA TYR A 19 -3.68 13.37 -6.23
C TYR A 19 -3.32 12.18 -5.34
N ALA A 20 -2.20 12.26 -4.61
CA ALA A 20 -1.77 11.22 -3.68
C ALA A 20 -2.85 10.93 -2.61
N LYS A 21 -3.45 11.99 -2.03
CA LYS A 21 -4.52 11.86 -1.01
C LYS A 21 -5.72 11.11 -1.54
N THR A 22 -6.20 11.49 -2.72
CA THR A 22 -7.34 10.80 -3.34
C THR A 22 -7.00 9.35 -3.66
N LYS A 23 -5.80 9.08 -4.18
CA LYS A 23 -5.35 7.72 -4.51
C LYS A 23 -5.33 6.80 -3.29
N ILE A 24 -4.85 7.31 -2.15
CA ILE A 24 -4.83 6.58 -0.88
C ILE A 24 -6.24 6.44 -0.29
N ALA A 25 -7.07 7.49 -0.36
CA ALA A 25 -8.46 7.41 0.11
C ALA A 25 -9.26 6.33 -0.62
N LEU A 26 -9.10 6.25 -1.95
CA LEU A 26 -9.67 5.19 -2.77
C LEU A 26 -9.19 3.81 -2.32
N LEU A 27 -7.88 3.66 -2.11
CA LEU A 27 -7.33 2.40 -1.61
C LEU A 27 -7.94 2.02 -0.26
N HIS A 28 -7.99 2.93 0.71
CA HIS A 28 -8.59 2.66 2.03
C HIS A 28 -10.07 2.28 1.95
N ALA A 29 -10.84 2.92 1.05
CA ALA A 29 -12.22 2.55 0.82
C ALA A 29 -12.35 1.10 0.30
N LEU A 30 -11.46 0.70 -0.63
CA LEU A 30 -11.42 -0.69 -1.11
C LEU A 30 -11.09 -1.67 0.01
N LEU A 31 -10.02 -1.42 0.77
CA LEU A 31 -9.58 -2.33 1.83
C LEU A 31 -10.67 -2.52 2.90
N LYS A 32 -11.41 -1.45 3.23
CA LYS A 32 -12.52 -1.51 4.17
C LYS A 32 -13.71 -2.32 3.64
N GLU A 33 -14.01 -2.23 2.35
CA GLU A 33 -15.07 -3.03 1.76
C GLU A 33 -14.65 -4.51 1.59
N LEU A 34 -13.36 -4.77 1.38
CA LEU A 34 -12.80 -6.11 1.38
C LEU A 34 -12.91 -6.80 2.74
N GLU A 35 -13.09 -6.09 3.86
CA GLU A 35 -13.39 -6.75 5.15
C GLU A 35 -14.76 -7.44 5.15
N LYS A 36 -15.66 -7.10 4.22
CA LYS A 36 -17.06 -7.53 4.23
C LYS A 36 -17.46 -8.36 3.02
N LYS A 37 -16.84 -8.14 1.86
CA LYS A 37 -17.23 -8.76 0.60
C LYS A 37 -16.04 -8.99 -0.32
N SER A 38 -16.23 -9.90 -1.29
CA SER A 38 -15.19 -10.24 -2.26
C SER A 38 -14.86 -9.07 -3.19
N LEU A 39 -13.67 -9.05 -3.78
CA LEU A 39 -13.25 -8.00 -4.69
C LEU A 39 -14.24 -7.85 -5.87
N SER A 40 -14.76 -8.96 -6.39
CA SER A 40 -15.75 -8.97 -7.47
C SER A 40 -17.04 -8.23 -7.12
N GLU A 41 -17.49 -8.31 -5.87
CA GLU A 41 -18.75 -7.73 -5.38
C GLU A 41 -18.66 -6.22 -5.08
N ILE A 42 -17.46 -5.68 -4.91
CA ILE A 42 -17.25 -4.25 -4.68
C ILE A 42 -17.48 -3.50 -5.98
N MET A 43 -18.37 -2.49 -6.02
CA MET A 43 -18.56 -1.70 -7.23
C MET A 43 -17.73 -0.41 -7.20
N ILE A 44 -17.20 0.00 -8.36
CA ILE A 44 -16.44 1.26 -8.48
C ILE A 44 -17.28 2.46 -8.03
N LYS A 45 -18.60 2.46 -8.35
CA LYS A 45 -19.53 3.49 -7.90
C LYS A 45 -19.61 3.64 -6.38
N GLU A 46 -19.49 2.54 -5.64
CA GLU A 46 -19.51 2.56 -4.17
C GLU A 46 -18.22 3.19 -3.63
N LEU A 47 -17.07 2.81 -4.20
CA LEU A 47 -15.78 3.40 -3.84
C LEU A 47 -15.72 4.90 -4.15
N ALA A 48 -16.24 5.29 -5.32
CA ALA A 48 -16.32 6.68 -5.73
C ALA A 48 -17.21 7.48 -4.77
N TYR A 49 -18.37 6.92 -4.39
CA TYR A 49 -19.27 7.51 -3.41
C TYR A 49 -18.61 7.69 -2.03
N ILE A 50 -17.95 6.66 -1.50
CA ILE A 50 -17.27 6.70 -0.18
C ILE A 50 -16.18 7.77 -0.14
N THR A 51 -15.52 8.03 -1.26
CA THR A 51 -14.37 8.95 -1.35
C THR A 51 -14.71 10.31 -1.91
N GLU A 52 -16.01 10.59 -2.13
CA GLU A 52 -16.51 11.86 -2.67
C GLU A 52 -15.88 12.24 -4.01
N VAL A 53 -15.61 11.24 -4.86
CA VAL A 53 -15.17 11.42 -6.24
C VAL A 53 -16.22 10.88 -7.20
N SER A 54 -16.19 11.33 -8.45
CA SER A 54 -17.05 10.75 -9.50
C SER A 54 -16.46 9.44 -10.04
N GLU A 55 -17.30 8.57 -10.59
CA GLU A 55 -16.82 7.35 -11.27
C GLU A 55 -15.81 7.65 -12.39
N PRO A 56 -16.00 8.66 -13.27
CA PRO A 56 -14.96 9.04 -14.22
C PRO A 56 -13.66 9.49 -13.55
N THR A 57 -13.75 10.10 -12.36
CA THR A 57 -12.56 10.54 -11.60
C THR A 57 -11.79 9.36 -11.05
N PHE A 58 -12.45 8.25 -10.67
CA PHE A 58 -11.78 7.02 -10.27
C PHE A 58 -10.78 6.55 -11.33
N PHE A 59 -11.20 6.54 -12.59
CA PHE A 59 -10.37 6.11 -13.73
C PHE A 59 -9.17 7.03 -14.01
N ASN A 60 -9.09 8.21 -13.40
CA ASN A 60 -7.88 9.04 -13.43
C ASN A 60 -6.78 8.51 -12.48
N TYR A 61 -7.12 7.60 -11.56
CA TYR A 61 -6.23 7.05 -10.55
C TYR A 61 -5.92 5.56 -10.75
N PHE A 62 -6.93 4.78 -11.14
CA PHE A 62 -6.83 3.33 -11.33
C PHE A 62 -7.66 2.89 -12.53
N ASP A 63 -7.09 2.04 -13.39
CA ASP A 63 -7.81 1.50 -14.55
C ASP A 63 -8.84 0.42 -14.11
N SER A 64 -8.56 -0.28 -13.00
CA SER A 64 -9.42 -1.31 -12.45
C SER A 64 -9.26 -1.49 -10.92
N LYS A 65 -10.18 -2.23 -10.30
CA LYS A 65 -10.06 -2.67 -8.88
C LYS A 65 -8.81 -3.55 -8.66
N ASN A 66 -8.40 -4.31 -9.67
CA ASN A 66 -7.21 -5.13 -9.60
C ASN A 66 -5.94 -4.27 -9.48
N ASP A 67 -5.89 -3.12 -10.14
CA ASP A 67 -4.76 -2.19 -10.04
C ASP A 67 -4.64 -1.59 -8.64
N MET A 68 -5.75 -1.45 -7.91
CA MET A 68 -5.74 -1.04 -6.52
C MET A 68 -5.14 -2.12 -5.60
N LEU A 69 -5.46 -3.41 -5.83
CA LEU A 69 -4.81 -4.52 -5.11
C LEU A 69 -3.31 -4.58 -5.40
N VAL A 70 -2.91 -4.39 -6.65
CA VAL A 70 -1.50 -4.28 -7.02
C VAL A 70 -0.84 -3.12 -6.28
N TYR A 71 -1.50 -1.96 -6.23
CA TYR A 71 -1.00 -0.79 -5.53
C TYR A 71 -0.86 -1.04 -4.01
N PHE A 72 -1.79 -1.77 -3.39
CA PHE A 72 -1.67 -2.23 -2.01
C PHE A 72 -0.41 -3.09 -1.79
N ILE A 73 -0.20 -4.11 -2.64
CA ILE A 73 0.96 -5.00 -2.55
C ILE A 73 2.28 -4.21 -2.66
N GLN A 74 2.31 -3.19 -3.53
CA GLN A 74 3.47 -2.31 -3.69
C GLN A 74 3.76 -1.52 -2.42
N LEU A 75 2.75 -0.88 -1.83
CA LEU A 75 2.91 -0.12 -0.58
C LEU A 75 3.34 -1.02 0.57
N TRP A 76 2.70 -2.17 0.71
CA TRP A 76 3.07 -3.18 1.71
C TRP A 76 4.51 -3.68 1.51
N SER A 77 4.95 -3.86 0.27
CA SER A 77 6.34 -4.23 -0.03
C SER A 77 7.34 -3.16 0.40
N ILE A 78 6.98 -1.87 0.30
CA ILE A 78 7.84 -0.78 0.80
C ILE A 78 7.96 -0.85 2.32
N ASP A 79 6.85 -1.09 3.03
CA ASP A 79 6.86 -1.25 4.50
C ASP A 79 7.71 -2.44 4.93
N MET A 80 7.59 -3.58 4.25
CA MET A 80 8.39 -4.76 4.56
C MET A 80 9.88 -4.52 4.29
N ASN A 81 10.22 -3.80 3.22
CA ASN A 81 11.61 -3.40 2.94
C ASN A 81 12.17 -2.43 3.98
N ALA A 82 11.36 -1.48 4.46
CA ALA A 82 11.76 -0.56 5.51
C ALA A 82 11.99 -1.31 6.84
N LEU A 83 11.09 -2.23 7.19
CA LEU A 83 11.26 -3.11 8.35
C LEU A 83 12.53 -3.96 8.24
N ALA A 84 12.77 -4.57 7.08
CA ALA A 84 13.94 -5.39 6.83
C ALA A 84 15.24 -4.60 7.03
N GLN A 85 15.34 -3.41 6.45
CA GLN A 85 16.50 -2.53 6.65
C GLN A 85 16.69 -2.14 8.12
N SER A 86 15.59 -1.80 8.82
CA SER A 86 15.68 -1.39 10.22
C SER A 86 16.07 -2.52 11.18
N SER A 87 15.66 -3.77 10.89
CA SER A 87 16.01 -4.95 11.68
C SER A 87 17.45 -5.41 11.42
N GLU A 88 17.91 -5.35 10.16
CA GLU A 88 19.28 -5.65 9.77
C GLU A 88 20.27 -4.73 10.49
N LEU A 89 20.01 -3.42 10.50
CA LEU A 89 20.82 -2.43 11.20
C LEU A 89 20.91 -2.68 12.72
N LYS A 90 19.88 -3.30 13.32
CA LYS A 90 19.84 -3.57 14.76
C LYS A 90 20.57 -4.85 15.15
N CYS A 91 20.39 -5.93 14.38
CA CYS A 91 20.82 -7.27 14.77
C CYS A 91 21.97 -7.85 13.94
N HIS A 92 22.32 -7.24 12.80
CA HIS A 92 23.31 -7.76 11.84
C HIS A 92 23.08 -9.25 11.47
N SER A 93 21.83 -9.72 11.57
CA SER A 93 21.45 -11.11 11.40
C SER A 93 20.27 -11.23 10.47
N TYR A 94 20.54 -11.74 9.27
CA TYR A 94 19.55 -11.93 8.21
C TYR A 94 18.42 -12.87 8.64
N ILE A 95 18.69 -13.87 9.48
CA ILE A 95 17.66 -14.80 9.96
C ILE A 95 16.64 -14.08 10.84
N LEU A 96 17.09 -13.17 11.70
CA LEU A 96 16.20 -12.39 12.56
C LEU A 96 15.39 -11.40 11.74
N THR A 97 16.01 -10.75 10.76
CA THR A 97 15.31 -9.89 9.78
C THR A 97 14.20 -10.64 9.05
N ILE A 98 14.47 -11.86 8.56
CA ILE A 98 13.45 -12.70 7.93
C ILE A 98 12.31 -12.98 8.91
N LYS A 99 12.63 -13.40 10.14
CA LYS A 99 11.61 -13.67 11.17
C LYS A 99 10.73 -12.45 11.45
N ASP A 100 11.31 -11.26 11.53
CA ASP A 100 10.56 -10.03 11.77
C ASP A 100 9.61 -9.69 10.61
N VAL A 101 10.07 -9.83 9.36
CA VAL A 101 9.21 -9.64 8.18
C VAL A 101 8.07 -10.65 8.16
N PHE A 102 8.34 -11.94 8.42
CA PHE A 102 7.30 -12.96 8.49
C PHE A 102 6.31 -12.71 9.63
N LYS A 103 6.80 -12.32 10.81
CA LYS A 103 5.95 -11.98 11.95
C LYS A 103 5.04 -10.80 11.61
N GLN A 104 5.58 -9.72 11.05
CA GLN A 104 4.78 -8.56 10.64
C GLN A 104 3.76 -8.92 9.55
N SER A 105 4.16 -9.74 8.58
CA SER A 105 3.27 -10.24 7.54
C SER A 105 2.13 -11.07 8.13
N SER A 106 2.42 -11.95 9.09
CA SER A 106 1.40 -12.78 9.74
C SER A 106 0.35 -11.95 10.50
N LEU A 107 0.75 -10.83 11.12
CA LEU A 107 -0.20 -9.94 11.78
C LEU A 107 -1.16 -9.28 10.78
N GLN A 108 -0.67 -8.89 9.60
CA GLN A 108 -1.52 -8.37 8.52
C GLN A 108 -2.51 -9.43 8.02
N ILE A 109 -2.06 -10.68 7.88
CA ILE A 109 -2.92 -11.81 7.46
C ILE A 109 -4.02 -12.07 8.49
N VAL A 110 -3.67 -12.10 9.77
CA VAL A 110 -4.62 -12.36 10.86
C VAL A 110 -5.66 -11.24 10.99
N ASN A 111 -5.23 -9.98 10.85
CA ASN A 111 -6.12 -8.83 11.00
C ASN A 111 -7.03 -8.63 9.77
N HIS A 112 -6.57 -9.00 8.58
CA HIS A 112 -7.29 -8.78 7.33
C HIS A 112 -7.23 -10.01 6.40
N PRO A 113 -7.83 -11.15 6.80
CA PRO A 113 -7.70 -12.42 6.09
C PRO A 113 -8.27 -12.35 4.66
N GLN A 114 -9.35 -11.60 4.45
CA GLN A 114 -9.98 -11.49 3.13
C GLN A 114 -9.03 -10.84 2.10
N ILE A 115 -8.23 -9.86 2.49
CA ILE A 115 -7.26 -9.21 1.58
C ILE A 115 -6.28 -10.25 1.02
N ILE A 116 -5.81 -11.17 1.86
CA ILE A 116 -4.85 -12.20 1.46
C ILE A 116 -5.49 -13.23 0.55
N LEU A 117 -6.74 -13.63 0.84
CA LEU A 117 -7.50 -14.51 -0.03
C LEU A 117 -7.69 -13.90 -1.43
N GLU A 118 -7.97 -12.60 -1.52
CA GLU A 118 -8.06 -11.88 -2.79
C GLU A 118 -6.72 -11.79 -3.52
N ILE A 119 -5.61 -11.59 -2.79
CA ILE A 119 -4.27 -11.62 -3.40
C ILE A 119 -3.96 -13.00 -3.97
N ILE A 120 -4.29 -14.07 -3.25
CA ILE A 120 -4.10 -15.45 -3.72
C ILE A 120 -4.99 -15.72 -4.94
N ALA A 121 -6.26 -15.32 -4.89
CA ALA A 121 -7.19 -15.47 -6.02
C ALA A 121 -6.70 -14.70 -7.25
N PHE A 122 -6.21 -13.49 -7.06
CA PHE A 122 -5.60 -12.66 -8.11
C PHE A 122 -4.38 -13.36 -8.73
N GLN A 123 -3.46 -13.88 -7.91
CA GLN A 123 -2.27 -14.60 -8.40
C GLN A 123 -2.64 -15.90 -9.14
N ALA A 124 -3.63 -16.64 -8.65
CA ALA A 124 -4.08 -17.90 -9.22
C ALA A 124 -4.68 -17.76 -10.64
N GLN A 125 -5.19 -16.57 -10.99
CA GLN A 125 -5.73 -16.28 -12.32
C GLN A 125 -4.64 -16.06 -13.40
N GLY A 126 -3.37 -16.32 -13.10
CA GLY A 126 -2.26 -16.14 -14.04
C GLY A 126 -1.82 -14.69 -14.21
N LEU A 127 -2.37 -13.78 -13.40
CA LEU A 127 -1.92 -12.39 -13.29
C LEU A 127 -0.61 -12.39 -12.49
N THR A 128 0.49 -12.63 -13.20
CA THR A 128 1.80 -12.76 -12.59
C THR A 128 2.31 -11.41 -12.08
N LEU A 129 2.47 -11.33 -10.74
CA LEU A 129 3.20 -10.24 -10.08
C LEU A 129 4.66 -10.12 -10.58
N SER A 130 5.20 -11.15 -11.26
CA SER A 130 6.56 -11.13 -11.83
C SER A 130 6.76 -10.00 -12.85
N SER A 131 5.71 -9.60 -13.59
CA SER A 131 5.76 -8.44 -14.50
C SER A 131 5.93 -7.09 -13.78
N LEU A 132 5.51 -7.02 -12.52
CA LEU A 132 5.55 -5.81 -11.68
C LEU A 132 6.78 -5.77 -10.77
N PHE A 133 7.35 -6.93 -10.40
CA PHE A 133 8.53 -7.02 -9.55
C PHE A 133 9.86 -6.92 -10.30
N PHE A 134 9.94 -7.30 -11.59
CA PHE A 134 11.22 -7.38 -12.32
C PHE A 134 11.50 -6.31 -13.40
N GLY A 135 10.51 -5.54 -13.88
CA GLY A 135 10.72 -4.69 -15.07
C GLY A 135 10.43 -3.19 -14.94
N THR A 136 9.58 -2.76 -14.01
CA THR A 136 9.10 -1.37 -13.91
C THR A 136 9.36 -0.72 -12.55
N SER A 137 10.05 -1.44 -11.66
CA SER A 137 10.29 -1.06 -10.27
C SER A 137 10.83 0.35 -10.11
N LEU A 138 11.62 0.91 -11.03
CA LEU A 138 12.15 2.27 -10.83
C LEU A 138 11.12 3.39 -11.04
N LEU A 139 10.17 3.26 -11.97
CA LEU A 139 9.19 4.31 -12.26
C LEU A 139 8.00 4.25 -11.30
N ILE A 140 7.56 3.03 -10.95
CA ILE A 140 6.45 2.82 -10.03
C ILE A 140 6.90 3.05 -8.58
N LEU A 141 8.09 2.59 -8.16
CA LEU A 141 8.62 2.94 -6.83
C LEU A 141 8.91 4.44 -6.72
N ARG A 142 9.24 5.16 -7.80
CA ARG A 142 9.40 6.63 -7.72
C ARG A 142 8.07 7.32 -7.40
N LYS A 143 6.98 6.95 -8.09
CA LYS A 143 5.64 7.53 -7.87
C LYS A 143 5.05 7.07 -6.53
N SER A 144 5.23 5.80 -6.19
CA SER A 144 4.84 5.24 -4.89
C SER A 144 5.65 5.82 -3.73
N LYS A 145 6.92 6.16 -3.91
CA LYS A 145 7.74 6.86 -2.89
C LYS A 145 7.31 8.31 -2.66
N GLU A 146 6.68 8.95 -3.64
CA GLU A 146 6.01 10.26 -3.47
C GLU A 146 4.70 10.11 -2.68
N ASP A 147 3.97 9.02 -2.89
CA ASP A 147 2.74 8.69 -2.16
C ASP A 147 3.02 8.08 -0.76
N TYR A 148 4.20 7.50 -0.54
CA TYR A 148 4.63 6.81 0.68
C TYR A 148 4.59 7.67 1.96
N PRO A 149 5.10 8.92 2.01
CA PRO A 149 4.97 9.75 3.21
C PRO A 149 3.51 10.05 3.56
N LEU A 150 2.63 10.07 2.55
CA LEU A 150 1.21 10.31 2.72
C LEU A 150 0.46 9.06 3.19
N TYR A 151 0.89 7.89 2.73
CA TYR A 151 0.46 6.58 3.24
C TYR A 151 0.89 6.42 4.70
N LEU A 152 2.13 6.76 5.01
CA LEU A 152 2.67 6.74 6.36
C LEU A 152 1.91 7.70 7.30
N GLU A 153 1.59 8.93 6.90
CA GLU A 153 0.77 9.85 7.70
C GLU A 153 -0.67 9.37 7.91
N ALA A 154 -1.29 8.76 6.89
CA ALA A 154 -2.67 8.25 6.97
C ALA A 154 -2.77 6.96 7.81
N GLN A 155 -1.74 6.13 7.77
CA GLN A 155 -1.73 4.80 8.40
C GLN A 155 -1.12 4.81 9.81
N LEU A 156 -0.20 5.75 10.13
CA LEU A 156 0.34 5.91 11.49
C LEU A 156 -0.75 6.28 12.52
N ASN A 157 -1.79 7.02 12.13
CA ASN A 157 -2.83 7.46 13.07
C ASN A 157 -3.98 6.46 13.27
N GLN A 158 -4.17 5.49 12.36
CA GLN A 158 -5.23 4.48 12.45
C GLN A 158 -4.71 3.06 12.72
N LEU A 159 -3.53 2.68 12.21
CA LEU A 159 -3.01 1.30 12.31
C LEU A 159 -1.98 1.10 13.45
N PHE A 160 -1.46 2.18 14.05
CA PHE A 160 -0.46 2.12 15.13
C PHE A 160 -0.94 2.65 16.50
N LYS A 161 -2.23 2.95 16.67
CA LYS A 161 -2.82 3.28 17.99
C LYS A 161 -2.70 2.15 19.04
N GLY A 162 -2.19 0.99 18.67
CA GLY A 162 -1.94 -0.15 19.57
C GLY A 162 -0.48 -0.63 19.64
N LEU A 163 0.49 0.11 19.09
CA LEU A 163 1.92 -0.23 19.17
C LEU A 163 2.68 0.83 19.97
N THR A 164 2.30 0.99 21.23
CA THR A 164 3.26 1.40 22.25
C THR A 164 3.95 0.13 22.75
N CYS A 165 5.27 0.19 22.92
CA CYS A 165 5.94 -0.69 23.88
C CYS A 165 5.24 -0.64 25.24
#